data_AF-A0A1C4H6M1-F1
#
_entry.id   AF-A0A1C4H6M1-F1
#
_cell.length_a   1.000
_cell.length_b   1.000
_cell.length_c   1.000
_cell.angle_alpha   90.00
_cell.angle_beta   90.00
_cell.angle_gamma   90.00
#
_symmetry.space_group_name_H-M   'P 1'
#
loop_
_entity.id
_entity.type
_entity.pdbx_description
1 polymer ?
#
loop_
_entity_poly.entity_id
_entity_poly.type
_entity_poly.pdbx_seq_one_letter_code
_entity_poly.pdbx_strand_id
1 'polypeptide(L)'
;MFTGFKKFIVRGNVIDMAVGVVMGAAVTAVVNSIVENLINPLIAMLFGKPNLNSVLTFTFNNSTVSIGAILGALLNFLFVAIAVYFCILVPINKFRDLSDAMFKKQKDSDDAKEISTDQQTVDLLKQIADELNEIKGGSDGEHEVIGRHINS
;
A
#
# COMPACT_ATOMS: atom_id res chain seq x y z
N MET A 1 11.34 26.87 3.70
CA MET A 1 10.40 25.75 3.99
C MET A 1 9.64 25.31 2.73
N PHE A 2 8.98 26.21 1.99
CA PHE A 2 8.22 25.87 0.77
C PHE A 2 9.04 25.16 -0.33
N THR A 3 10.29 25.57 -0.55
CA THR A 3 11.22 24.92 -1.51
C THR A 3 11.61 23.50 -1.08
N GLY A 4 11.73 23.24 0.22
CA GLY A 4 12.04 21.91 0.77
C GLY A 4 10.84 20.97 0.68
N PHE A 5 9.64 21.49 0.92
CA PHE A 5 8.38 20.76 0.76
C PHE A 5 8.12 20.36 -0.70
N LYS A 6 8.36 21.26 -1.65
CA LYS A 6 8.28 20.94 -3.08
C LYS A 6 9.25 19.83 -3.48
N LYS A 7 10.50 19.86 -3.00
CA LYS A 7 11.48 18.78 -3.23
C LYS A 7 11.07 17.44 -2.60
N PHE A 8 10.34 17.46 -1.49
CA PHE A 8 9.83 16.25 -0.84
C PHE A 8 8.66 15.62 -1.61
N ILE A 9 7.68 16.42 -2.01
CA ILE A 9 6.53 15.93 -2.79
C ILE A 9 6.97 15.42 -4.17
N VAL A 10 7.91 16.08 -4.83
CA VAL A 10 8.43 15.65 -6.14
C VAL A 10 9.18 14.32 -6.09
N ARG A 11 9.39 13.71 -4.92
CA ARG A 11 10.00 12.38 -4.77
C ARG A 11 9.15 11.22 -5.34
N GLY A 12 8.06 11.51 -6.08
CA GLY A 12 7.28 10.55 -6.89
C GLY A 12 6.41 9.64 -6.04
N ASN A 13 7.03 8.78 -5.26
CA ASN A 13 6.40 7.76 -4.40
C ASN A 13 5.34 8.36 -3.44
N VAL A 14 5.53 9.58 -2.95
CA VAL A 14 4.58 10.25 -2.03
C VAL A 14 3.32 10.74 -2.76
N ILE A 15 3.45 11.20 -4.01
CA ILE A 15 2.32 11.72 -4.79
C ILE A 15 1.36 10.57 -5.12
N ASP A 16 1.89 9.46 -5.61
CA ASP A 16 1.07 8.32 -6.04
C ASP A 16 0.32 7.69 -4.87
N MET A 17 0.99 7.57 -3.71
CA MET A 17 0.34 7.16 -2.46
C MET A 17 -0.72 8.15 -1.99
N ALA A 18 -0.45 9.46 -2.06
CA ALA A 18 -1.40 10.49 -1.64
C ALA A 18 -2.66 10.51 -2.53
N VAL A 19 -2.49 10.40 -3.85
CA VAL A 19 -3.60 10.33 -4.80
C VAL A 19 -4.43 9.07 -4.54
N GLY A 20 -3.79 7.92 -4.29
CA GLY A 20 -4.49 6.68 -3.95
C GLY A 20 -5.39 6.81 -2.71
N VAL A 21 -4.90 7.43 -1.64
CA VAL A 21 -5.67 7.64 -0.39
C VAL A 21 -6.85 8.58 -0.61
N VAL A 22 -6.64 9.71 -1.30
CA VAL A 22 -7.71 10.70 -1.55
C VAL A 22 -8.81 10.11 -2.45
N MET A 23 -8.43 9.38 -3.50
CA MET A 23 -9.39 8.74 -4.40
C MET A 23 -10.16 7.62 -3.68
N GLY A 24 -9.49 6.84 -2.83
CA GLY A 24 -10.14 5.83 -1.99
C GLY A 24 -11.20 6.45 -1.06
N ALA A 25 -10.85 7.53 -0.37
CA ALA A 25 -11.77 8.24 0.53
C ALA A 25 -12.99 8.80 -0.22
N ALA A 26 -12.79 9.35 -1.43
CA ALA A 26 -13.88 9.89 -2.23
C ALA A 26 -14.88 8.79 -2.67
N VAL A 27 -14.39 7.63 -3.10
CA VAL A 27 -15.26 6.50 -3.49
C VAL A 27 -16.06 6.00 -2.29
N THR A 28 -15.42 5.81 -1.13
CA THR A 28 -16.10 5.44 0.11
C THR A 28 -17.18 6.45 0.49
N ALA A 29 -16.92 7.75 0.35
CA ALA A 29 -17.89 8.80 0.65
C ALA A 29 -19.14 8.72 -0.26
N VAL A 30 -18.95 8.45 -1.56
CA VAL A 30 -20.07 8.28 -2.51
C VAL A 30 -20.92 7.08 -2.14
N VAL A 31 -20.29 5.94 -1.84
CA VAL A 31 -21.03 4.73 -1.46
C VAL A 31 -21.75 4.91 -0.12
N ASN A 32 -21.10 5.50 0.88
CA ASN A 32 -21.72 5.83 2.16
C ASN A 32 -22.96 6.71 1.96
N SER A 33 -22.88 7.73 1.10
CA SER A 33 -24.02 8.59 0.78
C SER A 33 -25.19 7.81 0.19
N ILE A 34 -24.93 6.83 -0.69
CA ILE A 34 -25.97 5.97 -1.24
C ILE A 34 -26.58 5.08 -0.14
N VAL A 35 -25.75 4.50 0.73
CA VAL A 35 -26.25 3.67 1.84
C VAL A 35 -27.09 4.50 2.81
N GLU A 36 -26.64 5.69 3.19
CA GLU A 36 -27.33 6.56 4.14
C GLU A 36 -28.61 7.16 3.57
N ASN A 37 -28.63 7.57 2.30
CA ASN A 37 -29.75 8.30 1.71
C ASN A 37 -30.75 7.40 0.97
N LEU A 38 -30.36 6.20 0.55
CA LEU A 38 -31.24 5.29 -0.19
C LEU A 38 -31.52 3.99 0.58
N ILE A 39 -30.48 3.33 1.10
CA ILE A 39 -30.62 2.01 1.72
C ILE A 39 -31.20 2.12 3.14
N ASN A 40 -30.70 3.03 3.97
CA ASN A 40 -31.19 3.21 5.34
C ASN A 40 -32.69 3.59 5.39
N PRO A 41 -33.21 4.52 4.55
CA PRO A 41 -34.64 4.81 4.52
C PRO A 41 -35.51 3.65 4.03
N LEU A 42 -35.03 2.85 3.06
CA LEU A 42 -35.73 1.64 2.60
C LEU A 42 -35.84 0.59 3.71
N ILE A 43 -34.74 0.37 4.43
CA ILE A 43 -34.73 -0.52 5.59
C ILE A 43 -35.63 0.04 6.70
N ALA A 44 -35.60 1.36 6.93
CA ALA A 44 -36.44 2.00 7.92
C ALA A 44 -37.93 1.86 7.64
N MET A 45 -38.33 1.89 6.36
CA MET A 45 -39.70 1.67 5.92
C MET A 45 -40.17 0.24 6.19
N LEU A 46 -39.30 -0.76 5.99
CA LEU A 46 -39.62 -2.18 6.19
C LEU A 46 -39.67 -2.60 7.66
N PHE A 47 -38.78 -2.03 8.50
CA PHE A 47 -38.66 -2.37 9.92
C PHE A 47 -39.33 -1.36 10.86
N GLY A 48 -39.95 -0.30 10.32
CA GLY A 48 -40.67 0.74 11.08
C GLY A 48 -39.79 1.57 12.03
N LYS A 49 -38.46 1.50 11.92
CA LYS A 49 -37.51 2.27 12.72
C LYS A 49 -36.52 3.01 11.82
N PRO A 50 -36.22 4.30 12.10
CA PRO A 50 -35.47 5.18 11.19
C PRO A 50 -34.05 4.72 10.87
N ASN A 51 -33.44 3.85 11.69
CA ASN A 51 -32.08 3.38 11.50
C ASN A 51 -31.92 1.91 11.94
N LEU A 52 -31.01 1.19 11.28
CA LEU A 52 -30.53 -0.12 11.73
C LEU A 52 -30.02 -0.05 13.19
N ASN A 53 -29.40 1.07 13.58
CA ASN A 53 -28.91 1.35 14.94
C ASN A 53 -29.97 1.22 16.05
N SER A 54 -31.26 1.24 15.71
CA SER A 54 -32.37 1.19 16.67
C SER A 54 -33.06 -0.18 16.71
N VAL A 55 -32.65 -1.14 15.88
CA VAL A 55 -33.08 -2.53 15.98
C VAL A 55 -32.28 -3.19 17.10
N LEU A 56 -32.98 -3.67 18.15
CA LEU A 56 -32.40 -4.35 19.31
C LEU A 56 -31.39 -3.51 20.12
N THR A 57 -31.77 -2.29 20.52
CA THR A 57 -31.03 -1.51 21.52
C THR A 57 -31.34 -2.03 22.93
N PHE A 58 -30.35 -2.61 23.59
CA PHE A 58 -30.42 -2.92 25.02
C PHE A 58 -29.71 -1.81 25.79
N THR A 59 -30.46 -1.01 26.55
CA THR A 59 -29.92 0.00 27.47
C THR A 59 -29.59 -0.67 28.80
N PHE A 60 -28.31 -0.88 29.07
CA PHE A 60 -27.81 -1.21 30.41
C PHE A 60 -26.95 -0.03 30.90
N ASN A 61 -27.36 0.56 32.03
CA ASN A 61 -26.56 1.51 32.81
C ASN A 61 -25.95 2.69 32.00
N ASN A 62 -26.78 3.46 31.30
CA ASN A 62 -26.37 4.61 30.45
C ASN A 62 -25.50 4.29 29.22
N SER A 63 -25.28 3.02 28.89
CA SER A 63 -24.61 2.62 27.64
C SER A 63 -25.61 1.98 26.68
N THR A 64 -25.76 2.58 25.50
CA THR A 64 -26.63 2.05 24.44
C THR A 64 -25.81 1.14 23.54
N VAL A 65 -25.95 -0.18 23.71
CA VAL A 65 -25.34 -1.15 22.79
C VAL A 65 -26.34 -1.46 21.69
N SER A 66 -26.05 -0.95 20.49
CA SER A 66 -26.87 -1.16 19.31
C SER A 66 -26.29 -2.30 18.45
N ILE A 67 -26.83 -3.51 18.59
CA ILE A 67 -26.48 -4.64 17.69
C ILE A 67 -26.73 -4.26 16.23
N GLY A 68 -27.79 -3.50 15.97
CA GLY A 68 -28.09 -3.06 14.62
C GLY A 68 -27.11 -2.02 14.04
N ALA A 69 -26.31 -1.33 14.85
CA ALA A 69 -25.24 -0.47 14.34
C ALA A 69 -24.07 -1.26 13.77
N ILE A 70 -23.75 -2.40 14.39
CA ILE A 70 -22.74 -3.33 13.91
C ILE A 70 -23.22 -3.97 12.60
N LEU A 71 -24.50 -4.37 12.55
CA LEU A 71 -25.09 -4.92 11.33
C LEU A 71 -25.12 -3.89 10.19
N GLY A 72 -25.43 -2.62 10.48
CA GLY A 72 -25.37 -1.53 9.51
C GLY A 72 -23.96 -1.25 9.00
N ALA A 73 -22.96 -1.29 9.87
CA ALA A 73 -21.56 -1.14 9.48
C ALA A 73 -21.08 -2.31 8.59
N LEU A 74 -21.47 -3.55 8.91
CA LEU A 74 -21.22 -4.73 8.07
C LEU A 74 -21.88 -4.61 6.69
N LEU A 75 -23.14 -4.15 6.65
CA LEU A 75 -23.86 -3.94 5.39
C LEU A 75 -23.18 -2.86 4.55
N ASN A 76 -22.82 -1.73 5.18
CA ASN A 76 -22.12 -0.65 4.49
C ASN A 76 -20.76 -1.12 3.93
N PHE A 77 -19.96 -1.83 4.74
CA PHE A 77 -18.71 -2.42 4.29
C PHE A 77 -18.91 -3.34 3.07
N LEU A 78 -19.96 -4.18 3.10
CA LEU A 78 -20.29 -5.06 1.98
C LEU A 78 -20.66 -4.25 0.72
N PHE A 79 -21.46 -3.18 0.85
CA PHE A 79 -21.80 -2.31 -0.29
C PHE A 79 -20.58 -1.58 -0.86
N VAL A 80 -19.69 -1.05 -0.01
CA VAL A 80 -18.42 -0.44 -0.45
C VAL A 80 -17.57 -1.47 -1.18
N ALA A 81 -17.43 -2.68 -0.65
CA ALA A 81 -16.67 -3.75 -1.28
C ALA A 81 -17.25 -4.14 -2.66
N ILE A 82 -18.58 -4.28 -2.76
CA ILE A 82 -19.26 -4.58 -4.03
C ILE A 82 -19.10 -3.44 -5.03
N ALA A 83 -19.28 -2.19 -4.60
CA ALA A 83 -19.15 -1.01 -5.46
C ALA A 83 -17.72 -0.85 -5.98
N VAL A 84 -16.71 -1.03 -5.13
CA VAL A 84 -15.30 -1.01 -5.54
C VAL A 84 -14.99 -2.18 -6.47
N TYR A 85 -15.47 -3.38 -6.16
CA TYR A 85 -15.31 -4.55 -7.05
C TYR A 85 -15.91 -4.29 -8.44
N PHE A 86 -17.14 -3.78 -8.50
CA PHE A 86 -17.83 -3.56 -9.75
C PHE A 86 -17.30 -2.34 -10.54
N CYS A 87 -17.05 -1.20 -9.88
CA CYS A 87 -16.60 0.03 -10.55
C CYS A 87 -15.11 0.06 -10.85
N ILE A 88 -14.28 -0.65 -10.09
CA ILE A 88 -12.82 -0.60 -10.26
C ILE A 88 -12.33 -1.96 -10.74
N LEU A 89 -12.64 -3.05 -10.03
CA LEU A 89 -12.05 -4.35 -10.33
C LEU A 89 -12.58 -4.98 -11.64
N VAL A 90 -13.88 -4.92 -11.93
CA VAL A 90 -14.46 -5.45 -13.17
C VAL A 90 -13.96 -4.72 -14.43
N PRO A 91 -13.97 -3.37 -14.52
CA PRO A 91 -13.42 -2.71 -15.69
C PRO A 91 -11.92 -2.90 -15.78
N ILE A 92 -11.18 -2.85 -14.66
CA ILE A 92 -9.75 -3.17 -14.69
C ILE A 92 -9.54 -4.58 -15.23
N ASN A 93 -10.22 -5.60 -14.70
CA ASN A 93 -10.04 -6.98 -15.16
C ASN A 93 -10.42 -7.15 -16.64
N LYS A 94 -11.48 -6.47 -17.10
CA LYS A 94 -11.95 -6.48 -18.49
C LYS A 94 -11.03 -5.73 -19.47
N PHE A 95 -10.44 -4.61 -19.05
CA PHE A 95 -9.47 -3.85 -19.86
C PHE A 95 -8.07 -4.42 -19.80
N ARG A 96 -7.76 -5.15 -18.72
CA ARG A 96 -6.48 -5.82 -18.51
C ARG A 96 -6.30 -6.96 -19.51
N ASP A 97 -7.36 -7.69 -19.89
CA ASP A 97 -7.30 -8.68 -20.98
C ASP A 97 -6.90 -8.08 -22.36
N LEU A 98 -7.09 -6.77 -22.58
CA LEU A 98 -6.67 -6.07 -23.81
C LEU A 98 -5.39 -5.22 -23.64
N SER A 99 -5.10 -4.78 -22.41
CA SER A 99 -4.05 -3.80 -22.07
C SER A 99 -2.94 -4.37 -21.18
N ASP A 100 -3.00 -5.67 -20.84
CA ASP A 100 -2.02 -6.41 -20.03
C ASP A 100 -0.62 -6.31 -20.60
N ALA A 101 -0.46 -6.15 -21.92
CA ALA A 101 0.85 -5.97 -22.53
C ALA A 101 1.49 -4.59 -22.23
N MET A 102 0.71 -3.56 -21.88
CA MET A 102 1.21 -2.19 -21.64
C MET A 102 1.25 -1.82 -20.17
N PHE A 103 0.19 -2.08 -19.39
CA PHE A 103 0.15 -1.69 -17.97
C PHE A 103 0.98 -2.61 -17.07
N LYS A 104 1.00 -3.92 -17.37
CA LYS A 104 1.92 -4.85 -16.69
C LYS A 104 3.36 -4.52 -17.03
N LYS A 105 3.65 -4.16 -18.28
CA LYS A 105 4.99 -3.70 -18.69
C LYS A 105 5.40 -2.42 -17.97
N GLN A 106 4.50 -1.44 -17.78
CA GLN A 106 4.81 -0.22 -17.04
C GLN A 106 5.10 -0.50 -15.56
N LYS A 107 4.23 -1.25 -14.88
CA LYS A 107 4.40 -1.58 -13.45
C LYS A 107 5.58 -2.52 -13.20
N ASP A 108 5.72 -3.56 -14.01
CA ASP A 108 6.90 -4.45 -13.96
C ASP A 108 8.17 -3.71 -14.37
N SER A 109 8.12 -2.65 -15.21
CA SER A 109 9.30 -1.83 -15.54
C SER A 109 9.71 -0.89 -14.42
N ASP A 110 8.76 -0.33 -13.66
CA ASP A 110 9.07 0.52 -12.51
C ASP A 110 9.59 -0.33 -11.34
N ASP A 111 8.94 -1.46 -11.05
CA ASP A 111 9.41 -2.42 -10.03
C ASP A 111 10.76 -3.05 -10.44
N ALA A 112 10.97 -3.41 -11.72
CA ALA A 112 12.26 -3.94 -12.19
C ALA A 112 13.38 -2.89 -12.24
N LYS A 113 13.08 -1.60 -12.40
CA LYS A 113 14.08 -0.53 -12.28
C LYS A 113 14.54 -0.36 -10.85
N GLU A 114 13.63 -0.44 -9.88
CA GLU A 114 13.95 -0.36 -8.46
C GLU A 114 14.79 -1.59 -8.04
N ILE A 115 14.34 -2.79 -8.40
CA ILE A 115 15.06 -4.05 -8.11
C ILE A 115 16.44 -4.11 -8.81
N SER A 116 16.57 -3.61 -10.05
CA SER A 116 17.87 -3.61 -10.75
C SER A 116 18.85 -2.58 -10.20
N THR A 117 18.36 -1.44 -9.70
CA THR A 117 19.21 -0.44 -9.03
C THR A 117 19.74 -0.98 -7.71
N ASP A 118 18.90 -1.65 -6.93
CA ASP A 118 19.31 -2.32 -5.69
C ASP A 118 20.27 -3.48 -5.97
N GLN A 119 20.01 -4.28 -7.01
CA GLN A 119 20.90 -5.37 -7.41
C GLN A 119 22.28 -4.86 -7.86
N GLN A 120 22.32 -3.79 -8.68
CA GLN A 120 23.57 -3.14 -9.07
C GLN A 120 24.34 -2.62 -7.85
N THR A 121 23.64 -2.07 -6.86
CA THR A 121 24.25 -1.61 -5.61
C THR A 121 24.85 -2.78 -4.82
N VAL A 122 24.12 -3.90 -4.71
CA VAL A 122 24.61 -5.12 -4.03
C VAL A 122 25.81 -5.73 -4.75
N ASP A 123 25.81 -5.75 -6.08
CA ASP A 123 26.90 -6.31 -6.88
C ASP A 123 28.17 -5.45 -6.77
N LEU A 124 28.03 -4.12 -6.79
CA LEU A 124 29.14 -3.19 -6.54
C LEU A 124 29.70 -3.34 -5.11
N LEU A 125 28.83 -3.51 -4.11
CA LEU A 125 29.27 -3.71 -2.72
C LEU A 125 30.03 -5.02 -2.54
N LYS A 126 29.63 -6.10 -3.23
CA LYS A 126 30.38 -7.36 -3.26
C LYS A 126 31.74 -7.20 -3.92
N GLN A 127 31.79 -6.53 -5.08
CA GLN A 127 33.04 -6.26 -5.77
C GLN A 127 34.02 -5.46 -4.90
N ILE A 128 33.54 -4.41 -4.22
CA ILE A 128 34.35 -3.65 -3.26
C ILE A 128 34.79 -4.54 -2.09
N ALA A 129 33.92 -5.39 -1.56
CA ALA A 129 34.27 -6.31 -0.47
C ALA A 129 35.37 -7.31 -0.86
N ASP A 130 35.31 -7.83 -2.09
CA ASP A 130 36.30 -8.78 -2.61
C ASP A 130 37.66 -8.10 -2.86
N GLU A 131 37.67 -6.91 -3.47
CA GLU A 131 38.90 -6.10 -3.67
C GLU A 131 39.57 -5.74 -2.34
N LEU A 132 38.80 -5.40 -1.30
CA LEU A 132 39.35 -5.09 0.03
C LEU A 132 39.93 -6.32 0.73
N ASN A 133 39.30 -7.50 0.57
CA ASN A 133 39.85 -8.74 1.09
C ASN A 133 41.16 -9.13 0.39
N GLU A 134 41.28 -8.85 -0.90
CA GLU A 134 42.50 -9.10 -1.67
C GLU A 134 43.65 -8.17 -1.22
N ILE A 135 43.36 -6.88 -1.01
CA ILE A 135 44.33 -5.90 -0.47
C ILE A 135 44.77 -6.29 0.95
N LYS A 136 43.83 -6.73 1.79
CA LYS A 136 44.14 -7.17 3.16
C LYS A 136 44.99 -8.45 3.18
N GLY A 137 44.69 -9.41 2.30
CA GLY A 137 45.50 -10.63 2.13
C GLY A 137 46.91 -10.35 1.60
N GLY A 138 47.06 -9.33 0.74
CA GLY A 138 48.38 -8.85 0.28
C GLY A 138 49.19 -8.17 1.39
N SER A 139 48.53 -7.38 2.24
CA SER A 139 49.18 -6.71 3.38
C SER A 139 49.63 -7.70 4.47
N ASP A 140 48.88 -8.78 4.72
CA ASP A 140 49.30 -9.83 5.66
C ASP A 140 50.48 -10.66 5.11
N GLY A 141 50.56 -10.82 3.78
CA GLY A 141 51.67 -11.50 3.10
C GLY A 141 52.98 -10.72 3.12
N GLU A 142 52.94 -9.39 2.94
CA GLU A 142 54.15 -8.54 2.96
C GLU A 142 54.86 -8.53 4.32
N HIS A 143 54.13 -8.72 5.42
CA HIS A 143 54.73 -8.87 6.75
C HIS A 143 55.40 -10.24 6.98
N GLU A 144 55.04 -11.29 6.22
CA GLU A 144 55.65 -12.63 6.35
C GLU A 144 56.94 -12.78 5.51
N VAL A 145 56.99 -12.17 4.31
CA VAL A 145 58.19 -12.26 3.44
C VAL A 145 59.39 -11.50 3.98
N ILE A 146 59.18 -10.35 4.65
CA ILE A 146 60.29 -9.58 5.23
C ILE A 146 60.92 -10.31 6.43
N GLY A 147 60.13 -11.11 7.18
CA GLY A 147 60.64 -11.93 8.29
C GLY A 147 61.49 -13.13 7.85
N ARG A 148 61.35 -13.60 6.61
CA ARG A 148 62.05 -14.80 6.11
C ARG A 148 63.45 -14.50 5.55
N HIS A 149 63.74 -13.24 5.20
CA HIS A 149 65.05 -12.86 4.63
C HIS A 149 66.12 -12.48 5.66
N ILE A 150 65.77 -12.38 6.94
CA ILE A 150 66.68 -11.98 8.03
C ILE A 150 67.25 -13.16 8.84
N ASN A 151 66.95 -14.42 8.49
CA ASN A 151 67.46 -15.60 9.20
C ASN A 151 68.09 -16.65 8.28
N SER A 152 68.86 -16.20 7.28
CA SER A 152 69.75 -17.07 6.50
C SER A 152 71.12 -16.45 6.32
#